data_AF-A0A1Y5HYL7-F1
#
_entry.id   AF-A0A1Y5HYL7-F1
#
_cell.length_a   1.000
_cell.length_b   1.000
_cell.length_c   1.000
_cell.angle_alpha   90.00
_cell.angle_beta   90.00
_cell.angle_gamma   90.00
#
_symmetry.space_group_name_H-M   'P 1'
#
loop_
_entity.id
_entity.type
_entity.pdbx_description
1 polymer ?
#
loop_
_entity_poly.entity_id
_entity_poly.type
_entity_poly.pdbx_seq_one_letter_code
_entity_poly.pdbx_strand_id
1 'polypeptide(L)'
;MRLERARARARGVDPIVVLASAACECACDDEDDRAIGRLGDWAVGRTCWSRWRRLGRRRRLERVVRVERTRAGAPTRAVVLETAERTYVYAFGGTRNARDAATDANVTWARVREDVHARAHRGFLTRAEMVAVEATYEVKVLGRGNARLVMCGHSLGGATAALATVLFLLKRPEASRAVRCVTFGCPPIGDDGLRRLIAERGWTRVFTHVQMPEDNIPRLVFAARQGYAHFVPPTFLLKDGRLVTKSSLDEDDDSLERARRESAGLTHIRGAVYAHAMKTYRARLMLSVRASESSRDGDEVPVDVPVRAHLGPAPTLKRAVGVLTRDGARVMVLVQGAHIDARTCSITRAEAKGWPCAATSSVLAHDSLLVIVSAPMLHGAPLPSDAVCSRTNHASWMPLVVGAGGDFSVSRVHVRVAPRTIVFVRGDDASLIIAERLASLMEKQTGWVVEEVEPIRGDGIDHFVASMRGRVVVHATPDGGCAIRRGGSTDPGERVQADDAKRLEKVVRATLGATELDALRVALVDGGTSVKPRSRL
;
A
#
# COMPACT_ATOMS: atom_id res chain seq x y z
N MET A 1 -16.03 -11.79 48.61
CA MET A 1 -16.83 -12.62 47.67
C MET A 1 -17.81 -11.88 46.74
N ARG A 2 -19.03 -11.44 47.13
CA ARG A 2 -19.98 -10.78 46.18
C ARG A 2 -19.47 -9.43 45.63
N LEU A 3 -18.75 -8.66 46.45
CA LEU A 3 -18.13 -7.39 46.04
C LEU A 3 -16.91 -7.56 45.11
N GLU A 4 -16.14 -8.64 45.26
CA GLU A 4 -15.01 -8.95 44.38
C GLU A 4 -15.47 -9.51 43.04
N ARG A 5 -16.52 -10.34 43.03
CA ARG A 5 -17.18 -10.75 41.78
C ARG A 5 -17.83 -9.56 41.06
N ALA A 6 -18.36 -8.58 41.80
CA ALA A 6 -18.86 -7.32 41.24
C ALA A 6 -17.73 -6.41 40.74
N ARG A 7 -16.58 -6.34 41.43
CA ARG A 7 -15.37 -5.62 40.98
C ARG A 7 -14.71 -6.28 39.76
N ALA A 8 -14.73 -7.61 39.67
CA ALA A 8 -14.29 -8.38 38.51
C ALA A 8 -15.23 -8.18 37.32
N ARG A 9 -16.55 -8.11 37.55
CA ARG A 9 -17.55 -7.70 36.55
C ARG A 9 -17.45 -6.21 36.15
N ALA A 10 -16.82 -5.36 36.97
CA ALA A 10 -16.70 -3.92 36.75
C ALA A 10 -15.46 -3.48 35.94
N ARG A 11 -14.64 -4.40 35.42
CA ARG A 11 -13.68 -4.06 34.36
C ARG A 11 -14.44 -3.88 33.05
N GLY A 12 -15.13 -2.75 32.91
CA GLY A 12 -15.82 -2.43 31.66
C GLY A 12 -14.84 -2.39 30.49
N VAL A 13 -15.34 -2.76 29.32
CA VAL A 13 -14.58 -2.82 28.07
C VAL A 13 -14.04 -1.41 27.75
N ASP A 14 -12.77 -1.33 27.32
CA ASP A 14 -12.16 -0.05 26.89
C ASP A 14 -13.02 0.56 25.76
N PRO A 15 -13.56 1.79 25.92
CA PRO A 15 -14.39 2.44 24.91
C PRO A 15 -13.74 2.47 23.52
N ILE A 16 -12.40 2.54 23.45
CA ILE A 16 -11.65 2.51 22.20
C ILE A 16 -11.84 1.18 21.47
N VAL A 17 -11.94 0.06 22.19
CA VAL A 17 -12.19 -1.27 21.60
C VAL A 17 -13.60 -1.35 21.03
N VAL A 18 -14.55 -0.78 21.74
CA VAL A 18 -15.97 -0.71 21.36
C VAL A 18 -16.08 0.13 20.08
N LEU A 19 -15.51 1.34 20.06
CA LEU A 19 -15.46 2.21 18.88
C LEU A 19 -14.73 1.57 17.69
N ALA A 20 -13.59 0.91 17.93
CA ALA A 20 -12.84 0.20 16.90
C ALA A 20 -13.66 -0.93 16.26
N SER A 21 -14.49 -1.64 17.04
CA SER A 21 -15.37 -2.70 16.51
C SER A 21 -16.42 -2.14 15.55
N ALA A 22 -17.00 -0.99 15.87
CA ALA A 22 -17.99 -0.34 15.02
C ALA A 22 -17.34 0.17 13.72
N ALA A 23 -16.15 0.78 13.81
CA ALA A 23 -15.38 1.20 12.63
C ALA A 23 -15.01 0.01 11.73
N CYS A 24 -14.63 -1.13 12.32
CA CYS A 24 -14.32 -2.36 11.58
C CYS A 24 -15.55 -2.97 10.91
N GLU A 25 -16.73 -2.93 11.54
CA GLU A 25 -17.99 -3.34 10.91
C GLU A 25 -18.28 -2.49 9.67
N CYS A 26 -18.18 -1.15 9.78
CA CYS A 26 -18.35 -0.24 8.65
C CYS A 26 -17.33 -0.49 7.53
N ALA A 27 -16.08 -0.81 7.87
CA ALA A 27 -15.06 -1.14 6.88
C ALA A 27 -15.24 -2.54 6.22
N CYS A 28 -16.10 -3.39 6.77
CA CYS A 28 -16.48 -4.67 6.16
C CYS A 28 -17.70 -4.55 5.24
N ASP A 29 -18.68 -3.73 5.63
CA ASP A 29 -19.99 -3.58 4.98
C ASP A 29 -20.01 -2.38 3.99
N ASP A 30 -19.19 -2.42 2.93
CA ASP A 30 -19.00 -1.29 1.97
C ASP A 30 -20.27 -0.76 1.27
N GLU A 31 -21.39 -1.50 1.30
CA GLU A 31 -22.63 -1.20 0.56
C GLU A 31 -23.83 -0.83 1.44
N ASP A 32 -23.70 -0.92 2.77
CA ASP A 32 -24.80 -0.62 3.69
C ASP A 32 -24.56 0.72 4.39
N ASP A 33 -25.00 1.83 3.76
CA ASP A 33 -25.01 3.14 4.41
C ASP A 33 -25.84 3.12 5.73
N ARG A 34 -26.71 2.11 5.93
CA ARG A 34 -27.41 1.88 7.22
C ARG A 34 -26.47 1.43 8.33
N ALA A 35 -25.34 0.77 8.04
CA ALA A 35 -24.32 0.45 9.04
C ALA A 35 -23.68 1.69 9.65
N ILE A 36 -23.58 2.76 8.86
CA ILE A 36 -23.10 4.07 9.30
C ILE A 36 -24.20 4.82 10.07
N GLY A 37 -25.47 4.72 9.66
CA GLY A 37 -26.60 5.22 10.45
C GLY A 37 -26.63 4.64 11.88
N ARG A 38 -26.30 3.35 12.03
CA ARG A 38 -26.15 2.68 13.34
C ARG A 38 -24.98 3.20 14.20
N LEU A 39 -24.07 4.02 13.66
CA LEU A 39 -23.07 4.76 14.45
C LEU A 39 -23.69 5.99 15.16
N GLY A 40 -24.74 6.57 14.59
CA GLY A 40 -25.56 7.59 15.24
C GLY A 40 -26.25 7.04 16.49
N ASP A 41 -26.73 5.79 16.45
CA ASP A 41 -27.32 5.07 17.59
C ASP A 41 -26.35 4.87 18.76
N TRP A 42 -25.03 4.93 18.51
CA TRP A 42 -24.00 4.84 19.54
C TRP A 42 -23.68 6.18 20.22
N ALA A 43 -23.98 7.29 19.54
CA ALA A 43 -23.77 8.64 20.06
C ALA A 43 -24.86 9.06 21.06
N VAL A 44 -26.04 8.41 21.01
CA VAL A 44 -27.14 8.68 21.94
C VAL A 44 -27.14 7.65 23.06
N GLY A 45 -26.32 7.94 24.06
CA GLY A 45 -26.33 7.25 25.34
C GLY A 45 -25.74 8.14 26.40
N ARG A 46 -26.20 9.40 26.51
CA ARG A 46 -25.85 10.28 27.65
C ARG A 46 -26.12 9.56 28.99
N THR A 47 -27.05 8.60 28.99
CA THR A 47 -27.51 7.81 30.13
C THR A 47 -26.64 6.57 30.41
N CYS A 48 -26.16 5.87 29.38
CA CYS A 48 -25.40 4.60 29.47
C CYS A 48 -24.08 4.67 30.27
N TRP A 49 -23.40 5.82 30.25
CA TRP A 49 -22.08 5.98 30.89
C TRP A 49 -22.07 6.91 32.11
N SER A 50 -23.25 7.36 32.55
CA SER A 50 -23.40 8.22 33.72
C SER A 50 -22.91 7.58 35.03
N ARG A 51 -22.90 6.23 35.13
CA ARG A 51 -22.32 5.50 36.26
C ARG A 51 -20.79 5.53 36.32
N TRP A 52 -20.13 5.61 35.17
CA TRP A 52 -18.65 5.72 35.09
C TRP A 52 -18.12 7.08 35.57
N ARG A 53 -18.95 8.12 35.62
CA ARG A 53 -18.59 9.43 36.22
C ARG A 53 -18.31 9.35 37.72
N ARG A 54 -18.86 8.37 38.45
CA ARG A 54 -18.69 8.25 39.91
C ARG A 54 -17.35 7.63 40.35
N LEU A 55 -16.56 7.06 39.42
CA LEU A 55 -15.25 6.45 39.72
C LEU A 55 -14.06 7.41 39.49
N GLY A 56 -14.27 8.73 39.54
CA GLY A 56 -13.19 9.72 39.61
C GLY A 56 -12.37 9.95 38.33
N ARG A 57 -12.57 9.16 37.26
CA ARG A 57 -11.92 9.40 35.96
C ARG A 57 -12.93 9.98 34.98
N ARG A 58 -12.85 11.30 34.76
CA ARG A 58 -13.55 12.05 33.70
C ARG A 58 -13.17 11.49 32.32
N ARG A 59 -13.81 10.42 31.84
CA ARG A 59 -13.72 10.01 30.43
C ARG A 59 -15.02 10.47 29.74
N ARG A 60 -14.93 11.59 29.01
CA ARG A 60 -15.99 12.05 28.08
C ARG A 60 -16.17 11.00 26.98
N LEU A 61 -17.42 10.77 26.59
CA LEU A 61 -17.84 9.82 25.55
C LEU A 61 -17.31 10.26 24.19
N GLU A 62 -16.82 9.33 23.36
CA GLU A 62 -16.35 9.66 22.00
C GLU A 62 -17.50 9.69 21.00
N ARG A 63 -18.15 10.85 20.80
CA ARG A 63 -19.26 10.98 19.83
C ARG A 63 -18.70 11.02 18.42
N VAL A 64 -19.11 10.12 17.53
CA VAL A 64 -18.73 10.18 16.11
C VAL A 64 -19.38 11.41 15.46
N VAL A 65 -18.57 12.26 14.83
CA VAL A 65 -19.03 13.50 14.16
C VAL A 65 -18.84 13.45 12.66
N ARG A 66 -18.00 12.55 12.15
CA ARG A 66 -17.72 12.42 10.72
C ARG A 66 -17.22 11.03 10.37
N VAL A 67 -17.64 10.55 9.21
CA VAL A 67 -17.15 9.31 8.60
C VAL A 67 -16.58 9.61 7.23
N GLU A 68 -15.38 9.12 6.98
CA GLU A 68 -14.73 9.17 5.67
C GLU A 68 -14.41 7.74 5.23
N ARG A 69 -14.62 7.42 3.95
CA ARG A 69 -14.31 6.09 3.39
C ARG A 69 -13.44 6.18 2.15
N THR A 70 -12.66 5.14 1.89
CA THR A 70 -11.96 4.96 0.62
C THR A 70 -12.96 4.80 -0.53
N ARG A 71 -12.63 5.32 -1.72
CA ARG A 71 -13.45 5.10 -2.92
C ARG A 71 -13.53 3.61 -3.26
N ALA A 72 -14.64 3.21 -3.90
CA ALA A 72 -14.77 1.88 -4.49
C ALA A 72 -13.59 1.59 -5.44
N GLY A 73 -12.97 0.41 -5.32
CA GLY A 73 -11.81 0.01 -6.13
C GLY A 73 -10.43 0.41 -5.57
N ALA A 74 -10.34 1.06 -4.41
CA ALA A 74 -9.07 1.38 -3.77
C ALA A 74 -8.25 0.11 -3.38
N PRO A 75 -6.89 0.17 -3.42
CA PRO A 75 -6.00 -0.92 -3.01
C PRO A 75 -6.30 -1.53 -1.64
N THR A 76 -6.60 -0.65 -0.72
CA THR A 76 -6.79 -0.94 0.69
C THR A 76 -8.10 -0.26 1.04
N ARG A 77 -9.07 -1.06 1.44
CA ARG A 77 -10.36 -0.54 1.92
C ARG A 77 -10.14 0.01 3.31
N ALA A 78 -10.59 1.24 3.55
CA ALA A 78 -10.54 1.81 4.88
C ALA A 78 -11.69 2.78 5.15
N VAL A 79 -12.05 2.87 6.42
CA VAL A 79 -12.98 3.85 6.96
C VAL A 79 -12.28 4.61 8.07
N VAL A 80 -12.42 5.93 8.10
CA VAL A 80 -11.95 6.77 9.21
C VAL A 80 -13.13 7.42 9.89
N LEU A 81 -13.26 7.14 11.18
CA LEU A 81 -14.19 7.84 12.06
C LEU A 81 -13.45 8.98 12.76
N GLU A 82 -14.06 10.16 12.79
CA GLU A 82 -13.63 11.28 13.64
C GLU A 82 -14.64 11.47 14.76
N THR A 83 -14.15 11.58 15.98
CA THR A 83 -14.97 11.82 17.17
C THR A 83 -14.86 13.26 17.65
N ALA A 84 -15.87 13.75 18.39
CA ALA A 84 -15.88 15.11 18.95
C ALA A 84 -14.69 15.36 19.91
N GLU A 85 -14.18 14.28 20.51
CA GLU A 85 -13.05 14.22 21.42
C GLU A 85 -11.70 14.15 20.69
N ARG A 86 -11.71 14.30 19.36
CA ARG A 86 -10.54 14.31 18.47
C ARG A 86 -9.79 12.97 18.47
N THR A 87 -10.53 11.87 18.59
CA THR A 87 -10.01 10.54 18.28
C THR A 87 -10.33 10.20 16.82
N TYR A 88 -9.30 9.78 16.09
CA TYR A 88 -9.37 9.35 14.72
C TYR A 88 -9.22 7.83 14.67
N VAL A 89 -10.29 7.12 14.30
CA VAL A 89 -10.28 5.66 14.20
C VAL A 89 -10.16 5.23 12.77
N TYR A 90 -8.98 4.74 12.39
CA TYR A 90 -8.63 4.27 11.07
C TYR A 90 -8.85 2.75 10.99
N ALA A 91 -9.97 2.33 10.41
CA ALA A 91 -10.35 0.94 10.26
C ALA A 91 -10.00 0.40 8.87
N PHE A 92 -9.16 -0.64 8.81
CA PHE A 92 -8.80 -1.35 7.59
C PHE A 92 -9.79 -2.50 7.32
N GLY A 93 -10.36 -2.52 6.12
CA GLY A 93 -11.22 -3.59 5.64
C GLY A 93 -10.45 -4.89 5.42
N GLY A 94 -11.01 -6.01 5.88
CA GLY A 94 -10.44 -7.36 5.69
C GLY A 94 -10.68 -7.92 4.29
N THR A 95 -10.49 -9.22 4.09
CA THR A 95 -10.87 -9.92 2.84
C THR A 95 -12.31 -10.43 2.96
N ARG A 96 -13.13 -10.30 1.91
CA ARG A 96 -14.54 -10.75 1.92
C ARG A 96 -14.69 -12.28 1.94
N ASN A 97 -13.65 -13.01 1.51
CA ASN A 97 -13.65 -14.46 1.41
C ASN A 97 -12.51 -15.07 2.24
N ALA A 98 -12.85 -15.99 3.15
CA ALA A 98 -11.87 -16.75 3.93
C ALA A 98 -11.00 -17.68 3.07
N ARG A 99 -11.48 -18.11 1.90
CA ARG A 99 -10.72 -18.90 0.93
C ARG A 99 -9.60 -18.04 0.32
N ASP A 100 -9.91 -16.83 -0.11
CA ASP A 100 -8.92 -15.87 -0.66
C ASP A 100 -7.91 -15.43 0.40
N ALA A 101 -8.30 -15.33 1.67
CA ALA A 101 -7.39 -15.03 2.78
C ALA A 101 -6.30 -16.12 2.98
N ALA A 102 -6.64 -17.39 2.75
CA ALA A 102 -5.70 -18.50 2.84
C ALA A 102 -4.82 -18.62 1.57
N THR A 103 -5.34 -18.27 0.39
CA THR A 103 -4.58 -18.24 -0.87
C THR A 103 -3.64 -17.03 -0.96
N ASP A 104 -4.04 -15.87 -0.42
CA ASP A 104 -3.23 -14.64 -0.34
C ASP A 104 -2.18 -14.66 0.78
N ALA A 105 -2.32 -15.58 1.74
CA ALA A 105 -1.35 -15.82 2.80
C ALA A 105 -0.14 -16.60 2.23
N ASN A 106 0.53 -15.99 1.26
CA ASN A 106 1.81 -16.46 0.78
C ASN A 106 2.80 -16.37 1.94
N VAL A 107 3.21 -17.53 2.47
CA VAL A 107 3.85 -17.77 3.79
C VAL A 107 5.30 -17.28 3.85
N THR A 108 5.65 -16.29 3.04
CA THR A 108 7.00 -15.78 2.94
C THR A 108 7.24 -14.75 4.05
N TRP A 109 8.35 -14.90 4.76
CA TRP A 109 8.84 -13.90 5.70
C TRP A 109 9.42 -12.71 4.96
N ALA A 110 9.18 -11.50 5.46
CA ALA A 110 9.90 -10.30 5.08
C ALA A 110 10.47 -9.65 6.33
N ARG A 111 11.65 -9.04 6.21
CA ARG A 111 12.21 -8.22 7.28
C ARG A 111 11.35 -6.98 7.44
N VAL A 112 11.04 -6.62 8.68
CA VAL A 112 10.48 -5.31 8.99
C VAL A 112 11.60 -4.30 8.71
N ARG A 113 11.33 -3.27 7.91
CA ARG A 113 12.33 -2.22 7.65
C ARG A 113 12.76 -1.59 8.98
N GLU A 114 13.96 -1.00 8.99
CA GLU A 114 14.56 -0.37 10.18
C GLU A 114 14.92 -1.31 11.36
N ASP A 115 14.63 -2.62 11.31
CA ASP A 115 15.08 -3.62 12.29
C ASP A 115 15.63 -4.89 11.62
N VAL A 116 16.86 -5.28 11.97
CA VAL A 116 17.56 -6.41 11.33
C VAL A 116 17.12 -7.79 11.84
N HIS A 117 16.43 -7.84 12.98
CA HIS A 117 16.04 -9.07 13.66
C HIS A 117 14.54 -9.37 13.58
N ALA A 118 13.69 -8.37 13.33
CA ALA A 118 12.25 -8.53 13.23
C ALA A 118 11.80 -8.97 11.82
N ARG A 119 11.00 -10.04 11.75
CA ARG A 119 10.33 -10.48 10.52
C ARG A 119 8.82 -10.54 10.69
N ALA A 120 8.13 -10.23 9.61
CA ALA A 120 6.68 -10.29 9.50
C ALA A 120 6.24 -11.04 8.24
N HIS A 121 4.97 -11.42 8.18
CA HIS A 121 4.37 -11.98 6.97
C HIS A 121 4.46 -10.97 5.82
N ARG A 122 5.13 -11.35 4.72
CA ARG A 122 5.43 -10.45 3.60
C ARG A 122 4.18 -9.81 3.00
N GLY A 123 3.12 -10.57 2.80
CA GLY A 123 1.86 -10.03 2.25
C GLY A 123 1.23 -8.94 3.13
N PHE A 124 1.20 -9.14 4.46
CA PHE A 124 0.65 -8.16 5.39
C PHE A 124 1.59 -6.96 5.54
N LEU A 125 2.90 -7.19 5.56
CA LEU A 125 3.89 -6.12 5.61
C LEU A 125 3.81 -5.24 4.36
N THR A 126 3.71 -5.86 3.18
CA THR A 126 3.50 -5.15 1.91
C THR A 126 2.24 -4.30 2.00
N ARG A 127 1.10 -4.88 2.43
CA ARG A 127 -0.16 -4.14 2.64
C ARG A 127 -0.10 -3.07 3.74
N ALA A 128 0.83 -3.16 4.68
CA ALA A 128 1.03 -2.16 5.73
C ALA A 128 1.92 -1.00 5.25
N GLU A 129 2.94 -1.26 4.44
CA GLU A 129 3.69 -0.22 3.70
C GLU A 129 2.80 0.49 2.67
N MET A 130 1.79 -0.26 2.18
CA MET A 130 0.41 0.09 1.85
C MET A 130 -0.32 1.29 2.47
N VAL A 131 -0.04 1.54 3.74
CA VAL A 131 -0.81 2.45 4.54
C VAL A 131 0.01 3.71 4.71
N ALA A 132 -0.67 4.81 4.48
CA ALA A 132 -0.13 6.13 4.61
C ALA A 132 -0.86 6.70 5.82
N VAL A 133 -0.34 6.56 7.04
CA VAL A 133 -1.04 7.03 8.26
C VAL A 133 -0.37 8.27 8.84
N GLU A 134 0.81 8.60 8.31
CA GLU A 134 1.66 9.70 8.71
C GLU A 134 1.02 11.07 8.48
N ALA A 135 0.44 11.37 7.30
CA ALA A 135 -0.21 12.66 7.09
C ALA A 135 -1.52 12.84 7.91
N THR A 136 -2.20 11.76 8.26
CA THR A 136 -3.36 11.71 9.15
C THR A 136 -2.91 12.13 10.53
N TYR A 137 -1.80 11.54 10.98
CA TYR A 137 -1.19 11.90 12.24
C TYR A 137 -0.72 13.37 12.23
N GLU A 138 -0.03 13.81 11.19
CA GLU A 138 0.48 15.19 11.12
C GLU A 138 -0.64 16.23 11.04
N VAL A 139 -1.59 16.06 10.12
CA VAL A 139 -2.66 17.03 9.88
C VAL A 139 -3.72 16.97 10.99
N LYS A 140 -4.18 15.77 11.34
CA LYS A 140 -5.33 15.61 12.23
C LYS A 140 -4.92 15.47 13.69
N VAL A 141 -3.78 14.83 13.99
CA VAL A 141 -3.34 14.60 15.37
C VAL A 141 -2.44 15.72 15.90
N LEU A 142 -1.34 16.03 15.21
CA LEU A 142 -0.41 17.08 15.63
C LEU A 142 -1.00 18.48 15.42
N GLY A 143 -1.60 18.73 14.26
CA GLY A 143 -2.17 20.04 13.91
C GLY A 143 -3.33 20.53 14.79
N ARG A 144 -3.96 19.64 15.57
CA ARG A 144 -5.14 19.98 16.40
C ARG A 144 -4.90 19.92 17.90
N GLY A 145 -3.79 19.34 18.38
CA GLY A 145 -3.47 19.21 19.80
C GLY A 145 -4.40 18.25 20.58
N ASN A 146 -3.80 17.37 21.39
CA ASN A 146 -4.48 16.39 22.26
C ASN A 146 -5.42 15.39 21.54
N ALA A 147 -5.20 15.17 20.24
CA ALA A 147 -5.91 14.17 19.46
C ALA A 147 -5.27 12.78 19.59
N ARG A 148 -6.02 11.72 19.27
CA ARG A 148 -5.55 10.33 19.30
C ARG A 148 -5.79 9.66 17.96
N LEU A 149 -4.93 8.69 17.64
CA LEU A 149 -5.08 7.84 16.47
C LEU A 149 -5.28 6.39 16.93
N VAL A 150 -6.34 5.75 16.44
CA VAL A 150 -6.62 4.35 16.68
C VAL A 150 -6.60 3.65 15.34
N MET A 151 -5.64 2.75 15.12
CA MET A 151 -5.60 1.91 13.94
C MET A 151 -6.31 0.60 14.27
N CYS A 152 -7.27 0.17 13.46
CA CYS A 152 -7.99 -1.06 13.74
C CYS A 152 -8.34 -1.85 12.50
N GLY A 153 -8.65 -3.13 12.66
CA GLY A 153 -9.06 -3.96 11.55
C GLY A 153 -9.45 -5.37 11.99
N HIS A 154 -10.22 -6.03 11.13
CA HIS A 154 -10.63 -7.42 11.31
C HIS A 154 -9.83 -8.35 10.39
N SER A 155 -9.42 -9.52 10.90
CA SER A 155 -8.73 -10.56 10.13
C SER A 155 -7.51 -9.99 9.37
N LEU A 156 -7.47 -10.07 8.03
CA LEU A 156 -6.41 -9.47 7.20
C LEU A 156 -6.28 -7.95 7.37
N GLY A 157 -7.39 -7.24 7.60
CA GLY A 157 -7.38 -5.83 7.94
C GLY A 157 -6.71 -5.59 9.29
N GLY A 158 -6.90 -6.50 10.25
CA GLY A 158 -6.23 -6.47 11.56
C GLY A 158 -4.71 -6.68 11.45
N ALA A 159 -4.29 -7.61 10.61
CA ALA A 159 -2.87 -7.83 10.31
C ALA A 159 -2.21 -6.60 9.69
N THR A 160 -2.90 -5.98 8.75
CA THR A 160 -2.48 -4.72 8.10
C THR A 160 -2.41 -3.59 9.13
N ALA A 161 -3.43 -3.43 9.97
CA ALA A 161 -3.49 -2.40 11.01
C ALA A 161 -2.31 -2.52 11.99
N ALA A 162 -2.03 -3.74 12.45
CA ALA A 162 -0.96 -4.02 13.39
C ALA A 162 0.41 -3.67 12.81
N LEU A 163 0.76 -4.19 11.62
CA LEU A 163 2.06 -3.88 11.01
C LEU A 163 2.18 -2.42 10.61
N ALA A 164 1.09 -1.78 10.16
CA ALA A 164 1.10 -0.36 9.84
C ALA A 164 1.35 0.49 11.10
N THR A 165 0.78 0.11 12.25
CA THR A 165 1.14 0.75 13.54
C THR A 165 2.60 0.54 13.90
N VAL A 166 3.17 -0.65 13.70
CA VAL A 166 4.59 -0.91 13.97
C VAL A 166 5.48 -0.03 13.11
N LEU A 167 5.27 -0.01 11.79
CA LEU A 167 6.04 0.81 10.86
C LEU A 167 5.92 2.31 11.19
N PHE A 168 4.72 2.75 11.54
CA PHE A 168 4.50 4.14 11.97
C PHE A 168 5.30 4.49 13.23
N LEU A 169 5.29 3.61 14.25
CA LEU A 169 6.03 3.84 15.50
C LEU A 169 7.55 3.74 15.32
N LEU A 170 8.05 2.95 14.37
CA LEU A 170 9.48 2.95 14.01
C LEU A 170 9.93 4.32 13.49
N LYS A 171 9.09 4.99 12.70
CA LYS A 171 9.36 6.33 12.19
C LYS A 171 9.09 7.44 13.23
N ARG A 172 8.10 7.24 14.11
CA ARG A 172 7.64 8.23 15.10
C ARG A 172 7.47 7.60 16.50
N PRO A 173 8.57 7.23 17.20
CA PRO A 173 8.49 6.56 18.50
C PRO A 173 7.75 7.39 19.58
N GLU A 174 7.84 8.72 19.49
CA GLU A 174 7.17 9.68 20.37
C GLU A 174 5.65 9.59 20.31
N ALA A 175 5.11 9.11 19.18
CA ALA A 175 3.68 8.96 18.97
C ALA A 175 3.04 7.80 19.75
N SER A 176 3.85 6.93 20.37
CA SER A 176 3.40 5.76 21.15
C SER A 176 2.47 6.07 22.35
N ARG A 177 2.29 7.35 22.70
CA ARG A 177 1.31 7.81 23.71
C ARG A 177 -0.03 8.25 23.10
N ALA A 178 -0.03 8.64 21.83
CA ALA A 178 -1.19 9.13 21.10
C ALA A 178 -1.81 8.07 20.17
N VAL A 179 -1.09 6.97 19.93
CA VAL A 179 -1.54 5.87 19.05
C VAL A 179 -1.99 4.65 19.85
N ARG A 180 -3.06 4.01 19.38
CA ARG A 180 -3.50 2.67 19.78
C ARG A 180 -3.74 1.81 18.53
N CYS A 181 -3.59 0.51 18.67
CA CYS A 181 -3.94 -0.48 17.67
C CYS A 181 -4.91 -1.49 18.26
N VAL A 182 -6.09 -1.66 17.67
CA VAL A 182 -7.10 -2.64 18.13
C VAL A 182 -7.47 -3.54 16.97
N THR A 183 -7.26 -4.85 17.10
CA THR A 183 -7.56 -5.79 16.01
C THR A 183 -8.55 -6.85 16.44
N PHE A 184 -9.39 -7.34 15.53
CA PHE A 184 -10.35 -8.41 15.78
C PHE A 184 -10.03 -9.63 14.91
N GLY A 185 -9.94 -10.83 15.50
CA GLY A 185 -9.66 -12.05 14.73
C GLY A 185 -8.35 -12.00 13.93
N CYS A 186 -7.39 -11.18 14.36
CA CYS A 186 -6.12 -11.00 13.67
C CYS A 186 -5.30 -12.30 13.76
N PRO A 187 -4.70 -12.78 12.65
CA PRO A 187 -3.78 -13.91 12.71
C PRO A 187 -2.44 -13.55 13.39
N PRO A 188 -1.60 -14.53 13.73
CA PRO A 188 -0.18 -14.29 14.02
C PRO A 188 0.51 -13.69 12.78
N ILE A 189 1.31 -12.63 12.94
CA ILE A 189 1.86 -11.89 11.80
C ILE A 189 3.37 -11.72 11.79
N GLY A 190 4.07 -12.11 12.86
CA GLY A 190 5.52 -11.93 12.96
C GLY A 190 6.23 -13.00 13.77
N ASP A 191 7.55 -12.90 13.84
CA ASP A 191 8.39 -13.82 14.57
C ASP A 191 8.77 -13.30 15.97
N ASP A 192 9.62 -14.06 16.66
CA ASP A 192 10.14 -13.65 17.97
C ASP A 192 10.96 -12.36 17.93
N GLY A 193 11.58 -12.03 16.80
CA GLY A 193 12.27 -10.76 16.61
C GLY A 193 11.29 -9.59 16.67
N LEU A 194 10.15 -9.70 15.96
CA LEU A 194 9.09 -8.69 16.06
C LEU A 194 8.56 -8.59 17.50
N ARG A 195 8.36 -9.71 18.19
CA ARG A 195 7.92 -9.73 19.60
C ARG A 195 8.90 -8.98 20.51
N ARG A 196 10.20 -9.22 20.36
CA ARG A 196 11.25 -8.53 21.14
C ARG A 196 11.27 -7.03 20.86
N LEU A 197 11.23 -6.63 19.59
CA LEU A 197 11.17 -5.23 19.17
C LEU A 197 10.02 -4.48 19.88
N ILE A 198 8.81 -5.04 19.88
CA ILE A 198 7.65 -4.41 20.54
C ILE A 198 7.83 -4.32 22.06
N ALA A 199 8.37 -5.36 22.68
CA ALA A 199 8.59 -5.40 24.12
C ALA A 199 9.68 -4.40 24.56
N GLU A 200 10.83 -4.39 23.90
CA GLU A 200 11.98 -3.53 24.21
C GLU A 200 11.65 -2.04 24.02
N ARG A 201 10.83 -1.71 23.02
CA ARG A 201 10.34 -0.33 22.82
C ARG A 201 9.20 0.06 23.77
N GLY A 202 8.74 -0.85 24.62
CA GLY A 202 7.61 -0.64 25.54
C GLY A 202 6.28 -0.40 24.81
N TRP A 203 6.16 -0.85 23.56
CA TRP A 203 4.98 -0.62 22.71
C TRP A 203 3.87 -1.62 22.92
N THR A 204 4.05 -2.65 23.76
CA THR A 204 3.00 -3.64 24.09
C THR A 204 1.65 -2.99 24.45
N ARG A 205 1.67 -1.86 25.18
CA ARG A 205 0.48 -1.09 25.58
C ARG A 205 -0.30 -0.45 24.42
N VAL A 206 0.34 -0.29 23.26
CA VAL A 206 -0.28 0.29 22.06
C VAL A 206 -1.28 -0.70 21.48
N PHE A 207 -0.97 -2.01 21.53
CA PHE A 207 -1.70 -3.04 20.83
C PHE A 207 -2.73 -3.75 21.73
N THR A 208 -3.88 -4.07 21.15
CA THR A 208 -4.94 -4.85 21.78
C THR A 208 -5.52 -5.80 20.73
N HIS A 209 -5.14 -7.07 20.81
CA HIS A 209 -5.63 -8.10 19.88
C HIS A 209 -6.82 -8.82 20.50
N VAL A 210 -8.02 -8.59 19.97
CA VAL A 210 -9.25 -9.23 20.42
C VAL A 210 -9.55 -10.46 19.56
N GLN A 211 -9.81 -11.61 20.18
CA GLN A 211 -10.17 -12.85 19.49
C GLN A 211 -11.38 -13.52 20.16
N MET A 212 -12.29 -14.07 19.38
CA MET A 212 -13.29 -15.00 19.92
C MET A 212 -12.67 -16.40 20.06
N PRO A 213 -12.94 -17.16 21.15
CA PRO A 213 -12.47 -18.53 21.29
C PRO A 213 -12.85 -19.46 20.13
N GLU A 214 -13.99 -19.18 19.50
CA GLU A 214 -14.52 -19.88 18.31
C GLU A 214 -13.80 -19.51 17.00
N ASP A 215 -13.02 -18.42 16.98
CA ASP A 215 -12.35 -17.92 15.78
C ASP A 215 -11.14 -18.79 15.46
N ASN A 216 -11.35 -19.76 14.60
CA ASN A 216 -10.33 -20.73 14.24
C ASN A 216 -9.39 -20.24 13.14
N ILE A 217 -9.57 -19.08 12.50
CA ILE A 217 -8.69 -18.64 11.41
C ILE A 217 -7.23 -18.41 11.83
N PRO A 218 -6.94 -17.76 12.97
CA PRO A 218 -5.57 -17.70 13.50
C PRO A 218 -4.91 -19.08 13.64
N ARG A 219 -5.71 -20.13 13.89
CA ARG A 219 -5.26 -21.52 13.99
C ARG A 219 -5.22 -22.22 12.63
N LEU A 220 -6.24 -22.14 11.80
CA LEU A 220 -6.31 -22.79 10.48
C LEU A 220 -5.22 -22.31 9.52
N VAL A 221 -4.85 -21.03 9.56
CA VAL A 221 -3.86 -20.45 8.64
C VAL A 221 -2.42 -20.69 9.15
N PHE A 222 -2.19 -20.78 10.47
CA PHE A 222 -0.85 -20.78 11.06
C PHE A 222 -0.53 -21.91 12.05
N ALA A 223 -1.48 -22.75 12.48
CA ALA A 223 -1.24 -23.84 13.45
C ALA A 223 -0.31 -24.95 12.91
N ALA A 224 -0.10 -25.01 11.60
CA ALA A 224 0.80 -25.96 10.97
C ALA A 224 2.23 -25.44 10.78
N ARG A 225 2.57 -24.20 11.20
CA ARG A 225 3.77 -23.51 10.70
C ARG A 225 4.63 -22.88 11.80
N GLN A 226 5.86 -23.40 11.93
CA GLN A 226 6.85 -22.97 12.92
C GLN A 226 7.24 -21.49 12.73
N GLY A 227 7.26 -20.72 13.81
CA GLY A 227 7.86 -19.38 13.89
C GLY A 227 6.91 -18.17 13.85
N TYR A 228 5.63 -18.33 13.48
CA TYR A 228 4.65 -17.25 13.57
C TYR A 228 4.05 -17.15 14.99
N ALA A 229 4.16 -15.97 15.60
CA ALA A 229 3.65 -15.69 16.93
C ALA A 229 2.85 -14.38 16.96
N HIS A 230 1.93 -14.31 17.92
CA HIS A 230 1.37 -13.03 18.34
C HIS A 230 2.42 -12.28 19.17
N PHE A 231 2.84 -11.10 18.69
CA PHE A 231 3.82 -10.28 19.39
C PHE A 231 3.26 -9.62 20.65
N VAL A 232 1.93 -9.48 20.76
CA VAL A 232 1.21 -9.20 22.01
C VAL A 232 0.20 -10.32 22.26
N PRO A 233 0.08 -10.86 23.50
CA PRO A 233 -0.92 -11.89 23.79
C PRO A 233 -2.35 -11.43 23.45
N PRO A 234 -3.18 -12.29 22.83
CA PRO A 234 -4.56 -11.94 22.56
C PRO A 234 -5.41 -11.87 23.83
N THR A 235 -6.37 -10.95 23.82
CA THR A 235 -7.48 -10.86 24.74
C THR A 235 -8.69 -11.57 24.11
N PHE A 236 -9.27 -12.52 24.83
CA PHE A 236 -10.39 -13.32 24.37
C PHE A 236 -11.73 -12.67 24.71
N LEU A 237 -12.63 -12.56 23.73
CA LEU A 237 -13.99 -12.09 23.87
C LEU A 237 -14.96 -13.27 23.99
N LEU A 238 -15.46 -13.49 25.21
CA LEU A 238 -16.39 -14.57 25.52
C LEU A 238 -17.80 -14.27 24.99
N LYS A 239 -18.65 -15.30 24.91
CA LYS A 239 -20.06 -15.20 24.46
C LYS A 239 -20.89 -14.22 25.30
N ASP A 240 -20.57 -14.09 26.58
CA ASP A 240 -21.23 -13.17 27.53
C ASP A 240 -20.71 -11.72 27.46
N GLY A 241 -19.75 -11.44 26.56
CA GLY A 241 -19.15 -10.14 26.35
C GLY A 241 -17.89 -9.87 27.15
N ARG A 242 -17.50 -10.73 28.10
CA ARG A 242 -16.29 -10.53 28.92
C ARG A 242 -15.02 -10.61 28.07
N LEU A 243 -14.06 -9.72 28.36
CA LEU A 243 -12.71 -9.74 27.82
C LEU A 243 -11.74 -10.36 28.83
N VAL A 244 -11.02 -11.42 28.44
CA VAL A 244 -10.08 -12.14 29.30
C VAL A 244 -8.70 -12.18 28.65
N THR A 245 -7.64 -11.83 29.38
CA THR A 245 -6.25 -11.89 28.87
C THR A 245 -5.49 -12.99 29.60
N LYS A 246 -4.70 -13.79 28.87
CA LYS A 246 -3.95 -14.94 29.43
C LYS A 246 -2.93 -14.57 30.54
N SER A 247 -2.62 -13.29 30.74
CA SER A 247 -1.70 -12.81 31.77
C SER A 247 -2.29 -12.76 33.18
N SER A 248 -3.59 -13.01 33.38
CA SER A 248 -4.11 -13.36 34.71
C SER A 248 -3.86 -14.85 34.94
N LEU A 249 -2.67 -15.17 35.44
CA LEU A 249 -2.32 -16.48 35.98
C LEU A 249 -3.14 -16.73 37.25
N ASP A 250 -4.41 -17.07 37.05
CA ASP A 250 -5.06 -18.10 37.85
C ASP A 250 -5.17 -19.30 36.90
N GLU A 251 -4.57 -20.44 37.26
CA GLU A 251 -4.64 -21.68 36.48
C GLU A 251 -6.08 -22.24 36.37
N ASP A 252 -7.04 -21.57 37.01
CA ASP A 252 -8.46 -21.93 37.12
C ASP A 252 -9.42 -20.99 36.36
N ASP A 253 -9.03 -20.29 35.27
CA ASP A 253 -10.07 -19.67 34.40
C ASP A 253 -10.76 -20.72 33.51
N ASP A 254 -11.52 -21.56 34.20
CA ASP A 254 -12.47 -22.55 33.73
C ASP A 254 -13.39 -21.97 32.63
N SER A 255 -13.59 -20.65 32.61
CA SER A 255 -14.39 -19.93 31.60
C SER A 255 -13.81 -20.06 30.18
N LEU A 256 -12.48 -19.96 30.02
CA LEU A 256 -11.82 -20.02 28.71
C LEU A 256 -11.76 -21.44 28.18
N GLU A 257 -11.43 -22.41 29.04
CA GLU A 257 -11.40 -23.82 28.67
C GLU A 257 -12.82 -24.37 28.43
N ARG A 258 -13.82 -23.93 29.22
CA ARG A 258 -15.23 -24.21 28.95
C ARG A 258 -15.70 -23.59 27.65
N ALA A 259 -15.36 -22.33 27.38
CA ALA A 259 -15.67 -21.69 26.10
C ALA A 259 -15.03 -22.44 24.92
N ARG A 260 -13.79 -22.92 25.05
CA ARG A 260 -13.13 -23.75 24.03
C ARG A 260 -13.84 -25.09 23.82
N ARG A 261 -14.24 -25.77 24.90
CA ARG A 261 -15.00 -27.04 24.84
C ARG A 261 -16.38 -26.86 24.20
N GLU A 262 -17.12 -25.82 24.58
CA GLU A 262 -18.42 -25.49 23.97
C GLU A 262 -18.30 -25.09 22.49
N SER A 263 -17.14 -24.57 22.08
CA SER A 263 -16.87 -24.15 20.70
C SER A 263 -16.37 -25.31 19.82
N ALA A 264 -15.88 -26.40 20.42
CA ALA A 264 -15.35 -27.56 19.70
C ALA A 264 -16.41 -28.32 18.89
N GLY A 265 -17.71 -28.12 19.16
CA GLY A 265 -18.83 -28.69 18.38
C GLY A 265 -19.19 -27.92 17.11
N LEU A 266 -18.58 -26.76 16.86
CA LEU A 266 -18.86 -25.87 15.71
C LEU A 266 -17.73 -25.87 14.68
N THR A 267 -17.18 -27.04 14.37
CA THR A 267 -16.07 -27.28 13.42
C THR A 267 -16.39 -26.97 11.96
N HIS A 268 -17.58 -26.45 11.63
CA HIS A 268 -17.95 -26.07 10.27
C HIS A 268 -18.39 -24.59 10.18
N ILE A 269 -17.41 -23.69 10.18
CA ILE A 269 -17.68 -22.29 9.80
C ILE A 269 -17.65 -22.22 8.26
N ARG A 270 -18.84 -22.32 7.64
CA ARG A 270 -19.06 -22.06 6.20
C ARG A 270 -18.66 -20.61 5.88
N GLY A 271 -18.04 -20.39 4.71
CA GLY A 271 -17.51 -19.08 4.28
C GLY A 271 -18.49 -17.89 4.34
N ALA A 272 -19.80 -18.14 4.41
CA ALA A 272 -20.85 -17.12 4.62
C ALA A 272 -20.80 -16.43 6.00
N VAL A 273 -20.13 -17.01 7.00
CA VAL A 273 -20.08 -16.49 8.39
C VAL A 273 -19.09 -15.33 8.56
N TYR A 274 -18.09 -15.19 7.67
CA TYR A 274 -17.06 -14.14 7.81
C TYR A 274 -17.59 -12.72 7.57
N ALA A 275 -18.57 -12.56 6.67
CA ALA A 275 -19.25 -11.28 6.44
C ALA A 275 -20.01 -10.78 7.68
N HIS A 276 -20.32 -11.67 8.64
CA HIS A 276 -21.05 -11.33 9.87
C HIS A 276 -20.17 -11.43 11.13
N ALA A 277 -18.86 -11.70 10.96
CA ALA A 277 -17.93 -11.85 12.08
C ALA A 277 -17.84 -10.56 12.91
N MET A 278 -17.73 -9.40 12.26
CA MET A 278 -17.68 -8.12 12.97
C MET A 278 -19.01 -7.76 13.66
N LYS A 279 -20.16 -8.13 13.06
CA LYS A 279 -21.47 -8.02 13.72
C LYS A 279 -21.52 -8.83 15.01
N THR A 280 -20.90 -10.02 15.01
CA THR A 280 -20.80 -10.89 16.19
C THR A 280 -19.85 -10.32 17.26
N TYR A 281 -18.64 -9.88 16.87
CA TYR A 281 -17.71 -9.19 17.77
C TYR A 281 -18.39 -7.99 18.42
N ARG A 282 -19.06 -7.14 17.64
CA ARG A 282 -19.78 -5.97 18.14
C ARG A 282 -20.93 -6.35 19.07
N ALA A 283 -21.77 -7.32 18.70
CA ALA A 283 -22.88 -7.76 19.53
C ALA A 283 -22.42 -8.23 20.92
N ARG A 284 -21.34 -9.04 20.99
CA ARG A 284 -20.75 -9.48 22.27
C ARG A 284 -20.16 -8.33 23.07
N LEU A 285 -19.44 -7.39 22.44
CA LEU A 285 -18.93 -6.20 23.13
C LEU A 285 -20.07 -5.34 23.71
N MET A 286 -21.19 -5.23 22.99
CA MET A 286 -22.37 -4.51 23.46
C MET A 286 -23.05 -5.19 24.65
N LEU A 287 -22.94 -6.51 24.82
CA LEU A 287 -23.40 -7.17 26.05
C LEU A 287 -22.64 -6.67 27.28
N SER A 288 -21.33 -6.45 27.16
CA SER A 288 -20.53 -5.87 28.24
C SER A 288 -20.87 -4.41 28.54
N VAL A 289 -21.22 -3.63 27.52
CA VAL A 289 -21.72 -2.26 27.70
C VAL A 289 -23.06 -2.29 28.44
N ARG A 290 -24.03 -3.08 27.96
CA ARG A 290 -25.37 -3.22 28.56
C ARG A 290 -25.37 -3.84 29.96
N ALA A 291 -24.49 -4.81 30.23
CA ALA A 291 -24.37 -5.41 31.56
C ALA A 291 -23.85 -4.42 32.63
N SER A 292 -23.28 -3.30 32.20
CA SER A 292 -22.89 -2.19 33.08
C SER A 292 -24.02 -1.19 33.36
N GLU A 293 -25.18 -1.36 32.73
CA GLU A 293 -26.34 -0.46 32.79
C GLU A 293 -27.44 -0.96 33.74
N SER A 294 -28.00 -0.04 34.52
CA SER A 294 -29.33 -0.20 35.12
C SER A 294 -30.01 1.17 35.22
N SER A 295 -31.11 1.37 34.48
CA SER A 295 -32.02 2.54 34.38
C SER A 295 -31.35 3.85 33.88
N ARG A 296 -31.92 4.71 33.00
CA ARG A 296 -33.29 4.98 32.50
C ARG A 296 -33.20 5.73 31.15
N ASP A 297 -34.33 5.83 30.46
CA ASP A 297 -34.61 6.46 29.15
C ASP A 297 -34.13 7.91 28.93
N GLY A 298 -33.91 8.20 27.64
CA GLY A 298 -33.95 9.53 27.06
C GLY A 298 -34.05 9.41 25.53
N ASP A 299 -35.17 9.86 24.97
CA ASP A 299 -35.41 9.96 23.53
C ASP A 299 -34.56 11.09 22.93
N GLU A 300 -33.40 10.75 22.40
CA GLU A 300 -32.70 11.60 21.42
C GLU A 300 -32.68 10.85 20.09
N VAL A 301 -33.28 11.46 19.07
CA VAL A 301 -33.30 10.89 17.73
C VAL A 301 -31.86 10.88 17.19
N PRO A 302 -31.34 9.74 16.69
CA PRO A 302 -30.03 9.66 16.08
C PRO A 302 -29.89 10.73 14.99
N VAL A 303 -28.82 11.53 15.04
CA VAL A 303 -28.51 12.48 13.97
C VAL A 303 -27.63 11.77 12.96
N ASP A 304 -28.01 11.83 11.68
CA ASP A 304 -27.21 11.26 10.60
C ASP A 304 -25.79 11.83 10.61
N VAL A 305 -24.80 10.94 10.69
CA VAL A 305 -23.40 11.32 10.61
C VAL A 305 -23.03 11.49 9.12
N PRO A 306 -22.55 12.66 8.68
CA PRO A 306 -22.23 12.88 7.28
C PRO A 306 -21.10 11.96 6.83
N VAL A 307 -21.32 11.26 5.71
CA VAL A 307 -20.37 10.35 5.09
C VAL A 307 -19.73 11.00 3.88
N ARG A 308 -18.40 11.00 3.82
CA ARG A 308 -17.65 11.39 2.61
C ARG A 308 -16.99 10.19 1.98
N ALA A 309 -17.26 9.97 0.69
CA ALA A 309 -16.68 8.86 -0.09
C ALA A 309 -15.20 9.06 -0.50
N HIS A 310 -14.53 10.08 0.05
CA HIS A 310 -13.11 10.32 -0.16
C HIS A 310 -12.47 10.75 1.15
N LEU A 311 -11.49 9.98 1.57
CA LEU A 311 -10.60 10.34 2.65
C LEU A 311 -9.56 11.35 2.09
N GLY A 312 -9.84 12.65 2.25
CA GLY A 312 -8.91 13.72 1.86
C GLY A 312 -8.72 13.96 0.34
N PRO A 313 -7.92 14.98 -0.04
CA PRO A 313 -7.59 15.25 -1.43
C PRO A 313 -6.71 14.13 -2.01
N ALA A 314 -7.06 13.66 -3.20
CA ALA A 314 -6.36 12.59 -3.92
C ALA A 314 -5.90 13.09 -5.28
N PRO A 315 -4.71 12.70 -5.76
CA PRO A 315 -4.36 12.96 -7.14
C PRO A 315 -5.29 12.13 -8.02
N THR A 316 -5.67 12.67 -9.18
CA THR A 316 -6.40 11.92 -10.21
C THR A 316 -5.41 11.54 -11.29
N LEU A 317 -4.95 10.29 -11.31
CA LEU A 317 -4.05 9.81 -12.35
C LEU A 317 -4.88 9.36 -13.56
N LYS A 318 -4.57 9.92 -14.73
CA LYS A 318 -5.33 9.68 -15.97
C LYS A 318 -4.58 8.82 -16.97
N ARG A 319 -3.28 9.06 -17.12
CA ARG A 319 -2.44 8.40 -18.11
C ARG A 319 -1.03 8.25 -17.57
N ALA A 320 -0.38 7.15 -17.90
CA ALA A 320 1.04 6.97 -17.61
C ALA A 320 1.75 6.26 -18.75
N VAL A 321 2.94 6.76 -19.08
CA VAL A 321 3.84 6.15 -20.06
C VAL A 321 5.19 5.98 -19.40
N GLY A 322 5.82 4.83 -19.65
CA GLY A 322 7.14 4.49 -19.14
C GLY A 322 8.13 4.22 -20.26
N VAL A 323 9.40 4.46 -20.01
CA VAL A 323 10.51 3.99 -20.86
C VAL A 323 11.58 3.34 -19.99
N LEU A 324 12.31 2.37 -20.55
CA LEU A 324 13.47 1.81 -19.87
C LEU A 324 14.56 2.87 -19.70
N THR A 325 15.21 2.87 -18.54
CA THR A 325 16.43 3.66 -18.30
C THR A 325 17.59 3.15 -19.14
N ARG A 326 18.66 3.94 -19.27
CA ARG A 326 19.87 3.60 -20.05
C ARG A 326 20.49 2.22 -19.77
N ASP A 327 20.25 1.64 -18.60
CA ASP A 327 20.77 0.34 -18.16
C ASP A 327 19.72 -0.78 -18.19
N GLY A 328 18.47 -0.46 -18.55
CA GLY A 328 17.33 -1.37 -18.55
C GLY A 328 16.86 -1.83 -17.17
N ALA A 329 17.53 -1.42 -16.09
CA ALA A 329 17.26 -1.91 -14.74
C ALA A 329 16.02 -1.28 -14.10
N ARG A 330 15.57 -0.14 -14.64
CA ARG A 330 14.44 0.63 -14.14
C ARG A 330 13.56 1.09 -15.30
N VAL A 331 12.31 1.42 -14.96
CA VAL A 331 11.40 2.13 -15.84
C VAL A 331 11.18 3.52 -15.28
N MET A 332 11.51 4.54 -16.06
CA MET A 332 11.11 5.91 -15.75
C MET A 332 9.72 6.16 -16.34
N VAL A 333 8.80 6.63 -15.52
CA VAL A 333 7.37 6.77 -15.83
C VAL A 333 6.96 8.22 -15.67
N LEU A 334 6.37 8.79 -16.72
CA LEU A 334 5.67 10.07 -16.65
C LEU A 334 4.18 9.81 -16.48
N VAL A 335 3.63 10.30 -15.38
CA VAL A 335 2.21 10.20 -15.05
C VAL A 335 1.55 11.57 -15.23
N GLN A 336 0.45 11.61 -15.97
CA GLN A 336 -0.41 12.78 -16.12
C GLN A 336 -1.71 12.63 -15.34
N GLY A 337 -2.15 13.74 -14.76
CA GLY A 337 -3.32 13.75 -13.91
C GLY A 337 -3.80 15.14 -13.53
N ALA A 338 -4.49 15.22 -12.40
CA ALA A 338 -4.91 16.46 -11.76
C ALA A 338 -4.65 16.34 -10.25
N HIS A 339 -4.52 17.50 -9.58
CA HIS A 339 -4.27 17.57 -8.14
C HIS A 339 -3.00 16.82 -7.73
N ILE A 340 -1.93 16.95 -8.52
CA ILE A 340 -0.62 16.35 -8.25
C ILE A 340 0.24 17.40 -7.53
N ASP A 341 0.48 17.20 -6.25
CA ASP A 341 1.37 18.03 -5.46
C ASP A 341 2.08 17.19 -4.38
N ALA A 342 3.01 17.79 -3.65
CA ALA A 342 3.80 17.09 -2.64
C ALA A 342 2.94 16.51 -1.49
N ARG A 343 1.73 17.04 -1.24
CA ARG A 343 0.81 16.55 -0.22
C ARG A 343 -0.05 15.41 -0.74
N THR A 344 -0.58 15.51 -1.95
CA THR A 344 -1.44 14.47 -2.56
C THR A 344 -0.64 13.31 -3.12
N CYS A 345 0.65 13.50 -3.40
CA CYS A 345 1.58 12.47 -3.89
C CYS A 345 2.72 12.22 -2.89
N SER A 346 2.44 12.28 -1.59
CA SER A 346 3.43 12.02 -0.54
C SER A 346 3.95 10.58 -0.55
N ILE A 347 3.18 9.65 -1.14
CA ILE A 347 3.55 8.25 -1.33
C ILE A 347 3.38 7.84 -2.78
N THR A 348 4.31 7.02 -3.25
CA THR A 348 4.26 6.42 -4.57
C THR A 348 4.52 4.92 -4.47
N ARG A 349 3.79 4.17 -5.28
CA ARG A 349 3.87 2.72 -5.37
C ARG A 349 3.94 2.28 -6.82
N ALA A 350 4.53 1.12 -7.03
CA ALA A 350 4.52 0.49 -8.33
C ALA A 350 4.43 -1.03 -8.18
N GLU A 351 3.73 -1.65 -9.12
CA GLU A 351 3.58 -3.10 -9.20
C GLU A 351 3.79 -3.53 -10.66
N ALA A 352 4.72 -4.47 -10.89
CA ALA A 352 4.94 -5.07 -12.21
C ALA A 352 4.47 -6.53 -12.15
N LYS A 353 3.50 -6.93 -12.98
CA LYS A 353 2.92 -8.29 -12.97
C LYS A 353 2.44 -8.74 -11.59
N GLY A 354 1.93 -7.80 -10.78
CA GLY A 354 1.50 -8.05 -9.41
C GLY A 354 2.62 -8.12 -8.37
N TRP A 355 3.89 -8.00 -8.77
CA TRP A 355 5.02 -7.92 -7.84
C TRP A 355 5.30 -6.48 -7.41
N PRO A 356 5.45 -6.20 -6.11
CA PRO A 356 5.76 -4.86 -5.63
C PRO A 356 7.16 -4.43 -6.07
N CYS A 357 7.24 -3.20 -6.58
CA CYS A 357 8.46 -2.57 -7.06
C CYS A 357 8.86 -1.42 -6.13
N ALA A 358 10.15 -1.22 -5.93
CA ALA A 358 10.64 0.01 -5.31
C ALA A 358 10.40 1.18 -6.27
N ALA A 359 9.79 2.26 -5.77
CA ALA A 359 9.47 3.43 -6.57
C ALA A 359 9.80 4.71 -5.82
N THR A 360 10.37 5.68 -6.54
CA THR A 360 10.55 7.07 -6.08
C THR A 360 9.80 7.99 -7.01
N SER A 361 9.30 9.11 -6.50
CA SER A 361 8.59 10.08 -7.32
C SER A 361 9.08 11.51 -7.12
N SER A 362 8.80 12.34 -8.12
CA SER A 362 9.08 13.76 -8.10
C SER A 362 7.96 14.49 -8.82
N VAL A 363 7.35 15.45 -8.15
CA VAL A 363 6.31 16.30 -8.74
C VAL A 363 6.99 17.26 -9.72
N LEU A 364 6.63 17.16 -11.00
CA LEU A 364 7.15 18.07 -12.04
C LEU A 364 6.27 19.30 -12.18
N ALA A 365 4.95 19.12 -12.08
CA ALA A 365 3.93 20.16 -12.15
C ALA A 365 2.63 19.69 -11.48
N HIS A 366 1.65 20.59 -11.37
CA HIS A 366 0.34 20.31 -10.75
C HIS A 366 -0.49 19.22 -11.44
N ASP A 367 -0.07 18.81 -12.64
CA ASP A 367 -0.69 17.80 -13.50
C ASP A 367 0.27 16.66 -13.88
N SER A 368 1.52 16.70 -13.40
CA SER A 368 2.61 15.84 -13.91
C SER A 368 3.49 15.31 -12.78
N LEU A 369 3.59 13.99 -12.69
CA LEU A 369 4.41 13.26 -11.72
C LEU A 369 5.41 12.37 -12.45
N LEU A 370 6.70 12.50 -12.11
CA LEU A 370 7.74 11.57 -12.55
C LEU A 370 7.86 10.46 -11.51
N VAL A 371 7.89 9.20 -11.95
CA VAL A 371 8.08 8.04 -11.09
C VAL A 371 9.18 7.15 -11.65
N ILE A 372 10.18 6.80 -10.85
CA ILE A 372 11.23 5.86 -11.22
C ILE A 372 10.93 4.52 -10.54
N VAL A 373 10.68 3.48 -11.32
CA VAL A 373 10.32 2.15 -10.85
C VAL A 373 11.49 1.20 -11.04
N SER A 374 11.97 0.59 -9.96
CA SER A 374 13.00 -0.44 -9.99
C SER A 374 12.40 -1.83 -10.12
N ALA A 375 13.15 -2.77 -10.70
CA ALA A 375 12.71 -4.15 -10.82
C ALA A 375 12.34 -4.76 -9.44
N PRO A 376 11.33 -5.62 -9.36
CA PRO A 376 10.90 -6.24 -8.11
C PRO A 376 12.00 -7.12 -7.50
N MET A 377 12.12 -7.08 -6.18
CA MET A 377 13.11 -7.83 -5.42
C MET A 377 12.45 -8.84 -4.47
N LEU A 378 13.08 -9.99 -4.30
CA LEU A 378 12.75 -11.04 -3.33
C LEU A 378 13.98 -11.27 -2.45
N HIS A 379 13.86 -11.05 -1.14
CA HIS A 379 14.95 -11.19 -0.17
C HIS A 379 16.23 -10.39 -0.48
N GLY A 380 16.10 -9.22 -1.11
CA GLY A 380 17.25 -8.40 -1.49
C GLY A 380 17.96 -8.86 -2.77
N ALA A 381 17.43 -9.87 -3.46
CA ALA A 381 17.86 -10.27 -4.81
C ALA A 381 16.77 -9.94 -5.84
N PRO A 382 17.11 -9.69 -7.12
CA PRO A 382 16.15 -9.60 -8.21
C PRO A 382 15.31 -10.88 -8.31
N LEU A 383 14.06 -10.78 -8.76
CA LEU A 383 13.28 -11.99 -9.06
C LEU A 383 14.01 -12.84 -10.13
N PRO A 384 14.01 -14.17 -9.98
CA PRO A 384 14.88 -15.07 -10.75
C PRO A 384 14.44 -15.28 -12.22
N SER A 385 13.48 -14.52 -12.74
CA SER A 385 12.97 -14.70 -14.09
C SER A 385 12.85 -13.39 -14.85
N ASP A 386 13.54 -13.31 -15.99
CA ASP A 386 13.35 -12.29 -17.02
C ASP A 386 11.91 -12.27 -17.59
N ALA A 387 11.13 -13.32 -17.32
CA ALA A 387 9.70 -13.33 -17.60
C ALA A 387 8.91 -12.35 -16.74
N VAL A 388 9.45 -11.84 -15.63
CA VAL A 388 8.79 -10.81 -14.80
C VAL A 388 9.22 -9.41 -15.21
N CYS A 389 10.52 -9.09 -15.15
CA CYS A 389 11.06 -7.80 -15.57
C CYS A 389 12.46 -8.02 -16.14
N SER A 390 12.55 -8.19 -17.45
CA SER A 390 13.80 -8.25 -18.19
C SER A 390 14.38 -6.85 -18.34
N ARG A 391 15.70 -6.75 -18.19
CA ARG A 391 16.44 -5.53 -18.56
C ARG A 391 16.35 -5.22 -20.04
N THR A 392 16.03 -6.24 -20.81
CA THR A 392 16.23 -6.23 -22.24
C THR A 392 14.92 -6.32 -23.03
N ASN A 393 13.78 -6.48 -22.35
CA ASN A 393 12.49 -6.51 -23.00
C ASN A 393 11.53 -5.59 -22.26
N HIS A 394 11.26 -4.40 -22.82
CA HIS A 394 10.32 -3.44 -22.22
C HIS A 394 8.93 -4.03 -22.02
N ALA A 395 8.47 -4.93 -22.90
CA ALA A 395 7.18 -5.58 -22.80
C ALA A 395 7.09 -6.53 -21.61
N SER A 396 8.23 -7.06 -21.13
CA SER A 396 8.25 -7.91 -19.93
C SER A 396 7.75 -7.16 -18.69
N TRP A 397 7.91 -5.85 -18.60
CA TRP A 397 7.44 -5.06 -17.46
C TRP A 397 5.91 -4.92 -17.40
N MET A 398 5.21 -5.22 -18.50
CA MET A 398 3.76 -5.07 -18.59
C MET A 398 3.02 -6.36 -18.18
N PRO A 399 1.93 -6.26 -17.40
CA PRO A 399 1.31 -5.05 -16.88
C PRO A 399 2.12 -4.36 -15.78
N LEU A 400 2.38 -3.07 -15.95
CA LEU A 400 2.97 -2.19 -14.95
C LEU A 400 1.89 -1.23 -14.46
N VAL A 401 1.75 -1.09 -13.15
CA VAL A 401 0.82 -0.16 -12.52
C VAL A 401 1.60 0.77 -11.60
N VAL A 402 1.37 2.07 -11.71
CA VAL A 402 1.90 3.07 -10.79
C VAL A 402 0.74 3.65 -10.00
N GLY A 403 0.95 3.81 -8.70
CA GLY A 403 0.04 4.47 -7.79
C GLY A 403 0.70 5.68 -7.15
N ALA A 404 -0.03 6.78 -7.05
CA ALA A 404 0.36 7.95 -6.29
C ALA A 404 -0.79 8.37 -5.39
N GLY A 405 -0.45 8.80 -4.18
CA GLY A 405 -1.46 9.12 -3.19
C GLY A 405 -0.89 9.65 -1.90
N GLY A 406 -1.81 10.03 -1.03
CA GLY A 406 -1.54 10.35 0.35
C GLY A 406 -2.16 9.30 1.26
N ASP A 407 -2.61 9.76 2.43
CA ASP A 407 -2.90 8.94 3.60
C ASP A 407 -4.02 7.89 3.52
N PHE A 408 -4.71 7.90 2.41
CA PHE A 408 -6.13 7.68 2.45
C PHE A 408 -6.68 7.24 1.10
N SER A 409 -5.96 7.58 0.05
CA SER A 409 -6.31 7.20 -1.29
C SER A 409 -5.03 7.18 -2.11
N VAL A 410 -4.83 6.07 -2.79
CA VAL A 410 -3.82 5.93 -3.83
C VAL A 410 -4.60 5.78 -5.12
N SER A 411 -4.49 6.79 -5.98
CA SER A 411 -4.96 6.66 -7.35
C SER A 411 -3.94 5.84 -8.12
N ARG A 412 -4.43 4.95 -9.00
CA ARG A 412 -3.59 4.05 -9.79
C ARG A 412 -3.85 4.27 -11.25
N VAL A 413 -2.81 4.03 -12.04
CA VAL A 413 -2.86 4.12 -13.48
C VAL A 413 -2.00 3.02 -14.09
N HIS A 414 -2.52 2.37 -15.12
CA HIS A 414 -1.74 1.44 -15.92
C HIS A 414 -0.70 2.21 -16.71
N VAL A 415 0.53 1.69 -16.71
CA VAL A 415 1.65 2.27 -17.43
C VAL A 415 1.83 1.50 -18.73
N ARG A 416 1.77 2.22 -19.84
CA ARG A 416 2.25 1.70 -21.13
C ARG A 416 3.76 1.91 -21.19
N VAL A 417 4.53 0.83 -21.25
CA VAL A 417 5.99 0.93 -21.40
C VAL A 417 6.31 0.95 -22.90
N ALA A 418 6.92 2.03 -23.37
CA ALA A 418 7.34 2.21 -24.75
C ALA A 418 8.82 1.84 -24.94
N PRO A 419 9.20 1.29 -26.11
CA PRO A 419 10.61 1.10 -26.45
C PRO A 419 11.30 2.45 -26.65
N ARG A 420 12.63 2.46 -26.51
CA ARG A 420 13.45 3.61 -26.91
C ARG A 420 13.89 3.43 -28.36
N THR A 421 13.75 4.46 -29.18
CA THR A 421 14.13 4.38 -30.59
C THR A 421 15.48 5.05 -30.85
N ILE A 422 16.36 4.31 -31.52
CA ILE A 422 17.57 4.81 -32.17
C ILE A 422 17.25 4.87 -33.67
N VAL A 423 17.53 5.98 -34.31
CA VAL A 423 17.36 6.16 -35.76
C VAL A 423 18.74 6.08 -36.38
N PHE A 424 18.97 5.08 -37.22
CA PHE A 424 20.21 4.94 -37.96
C PHE A 424 20.02 5.42 -39.39
N VAL A 425 20.70 6.51 -39.76
CA VAL A 425 20.71 7.04 -41.12
C VAL A 425 21.86 6.40 -41.88
N ARG A 426 21.54 5.65 -42.93
CA ARG A 426 22.53 4.99 -43.77
C ARG A 426 23.37 6.02 -44.53
N GLY A 427 24.64 5.73 -44.70
CA GLY A 427 25.54 6.36 -45.69
C GLY A 427 26.02 5.36 -46.75
N ASP A 428 26.89 5.80 -47.64
CA ASP A 428 27.19 5.07 -48.88
C ASP A 428 28.16 3.87 -48.69
N ASP A 429 29.24 3.98 -47.88
CA ASP A 429 30.25 2.90 -47.74
C ASP A 429 30.59 2.44 -46.30
N ALA A 430 30.65 3.35 -45.30
CA ALA A 430 31.02 3.00 -43.90
C ALA A 430 29.87 2.41 -43.05
N SER A 431 28.67 2.32 -43.63
CA SER A 431 27.42 2.06 -42.91
C SER A 431 27.24 0.62 -42.45
N LEU A 432 27.88 -0.34 -43.12
CA LEU A 432 27.75 -1.76 -42.81
C LEU A 432 28.38 -2.11 -41.46
N ILE A 433 29.57 -1.58 -41.18
CA ILE A 433 30.26 -1.79 -39.89
C ILE A 433 29.44 -1.17 -38.76
N ILE A 434 28.94 0.05 -38.94
CA ILE A 434 28.13 0.74 -37.93
C ILE A 434 26.82 0.00 -37.69
N ALA A 435 26.14 -0.47 -38.75
CA ALA A 435 24.93 -1.28 -38.65
C ALA A 435 25.16 -2.59 -37.90
N GLU A 436 26.24 -3.32 -38.21
CA GLU A 436 26.62 -4.56 -37.53
C GLU A 436 26.94 -4.30 -36.04
N ARG A 437 27.62 -3.20 -35.72
CA ARG A 437 27.92 -2.81 -34.35
C ARG A 437 26.66 -2.40 -33.58
N LEU A 438 25.73 -1.68 -34.21
CA LEU A 438 24.43 -1.34 -33.61
C LEU A 438 23.60 -2.61 -33.39
N ALA A 439 23.58 -3.55 -34.33
CA ALA A 439 22.93 -4.85 -34.18
C ALA A 439 23.55 -5.66 -33.02
N SER A 440 24.88 -5.70 -32.91
CA SER A 440 25.57 -6.35 -31.78
C SER A 440 25.27 -5.66 -30.44
N LEU A 441 25.12 -4.33 -30.44
CA LEU A 441 24.68 -3.56 -29.27
C LEU A 441 23.26 -3.93 -28.85
N MET A 442 22.36 -4.11 -29.83
CA MET A 442 20.99 -4.57 -29.60
C MET A 442 20.95 -5.99 -29.05
N GLU A 443 21.80 -6.91 -29.53
CA GLU A 443 21.90 -8.27 -28.98
C GLU A 443 22.40 -8.27 -27.53
N LYS A 444 23.38 -7.41 -27.21
CA LYS A 444 23.90 -7.24 -25.84
C LYS A 444 22.92 -6.54 -24.90
N GLN A 445 22.06 -5.69 -25.43
CA GLN A 445 21.00 -5.00 -24.70
C GLN A 445 19.77 -4.80 -25.58
N THR A 446 18.78 -5.67 -25.39
CA THR A 446 17.48 -5.50 -26.03
C THR A 446 16.65 -4.44 -25.26
N GLY A 447 15.59 -3.88 -25.85
CA GLY A 447 14.72 -2.87 -25.21
C GLY A 447 14.80 -1.51 -25.87
N TRP A 448 15.81 -1.31 -26.71
CA TRP A 448 15.84 -0.26 -27.73
C TRP A 448 15.45 -0.87 -29.09
N VAL A 449 14.91 -0.04 -29.96
CA VAL A 449 14.55 -0.37 -31.34
C VAL A 449 15.43 0.48 -32.24
N VAL A 450 16.08 -0.11 -33.22
CA VAL A 450 16.78 0.63 -34.27
C VAL A 450 15.84 0.73 -35.48
N GLU A 451 15.57 1.96 -35.91
CA GLU A 451 14.88 2.26 -37.16
C GLU A 451 15.91 2.73 -38.17
N GLU A 452 16.07 2.00 -39.26
CA GLU A 452 16.94 2.41 -40.37
C GLU A 452 16.22 3.38 -41.30
N VAL A 453 16.93 4.40 -41.75
CA VAL A 453 16.45 5.44 -42.66
C VAL A 453 17.45 5.60 -43.81
N GLU A 454 16.89 5.83 -45.00
CA GLU A 454 17.67 6.08 -46.22
C GLU A 454 18.63 7.28 -46.09
N PRO A 455 19.71 7.31 -46.88
CA PRO A 455 20.68 8.40 -46.84
C PRO A 455 20.04 9.78 -47.04
N ILE A 456 20.35 10.69 -46.13
CA ILE A 456 19.88 12.08 -46.18
C ILE A 456 20.99 12.91 -46.82
N ARG A 457 20.71 13.44 -48.03
CA ARG A 457 21.68 14.21 -48.81
C ARG A 457 21.76 15.67 -48.34
N GLY A 458 22.96 16.26 -48.44
CA GLY A 458 23.23 17.67 -48.16
C GLY A 458 22.96 18.08 -46.71
N ASP A 459 22.61 19.34 -46.49
CA ASP A 459 22.43 19.93 -45.14
C ASP A 459 21.12 19.49 -44.45
N GLY A 460 20.38 18.54 -45.05
CA GLY A 460 19.09 18.06 -44.52
C GLY A 460 19.20 17.26 -43.21
N ILE A 461 20.39 16.79 -42.85
CA ILE A 461 20.61 15.98 -41.64
C ILE A 461 20.30 16.77 -40.36
N ASP A 462 20.61 18.07 -40.32
CA ASP A 462 20.36 18.90 -39.14
C ASP A 462 18.87 19.11 -38.91
N HIS A 463 18.11 19.37 -39.97
CA HIS A 463 16.65 19.46 -39.90
C HIS A 463 16.03 18.13 -39.48
N PHE A 464 16.54 17.02 -40.02
CA PHE A 464 16.08 15.69 -39.65
C PHE A 464 16.32 15.39 -38.17
N VAL A 465 17.53 15.62 -37.66
CA VAL A 465 17.85 15.43 -36.23
C VAL A 465 16.95 16.30 -35.35
N ALA A 466 16.70 17.55 -35.74
CA ALA A 466 15.80 18.45 -35.01
C ALA A 466 14.35 17.95 -34.96
N SER A 467 13.88 17.22 -35.98
CA SER A 467 12.52 16.65 -35.99
C SER A 467 12.37 15.38 -35.14
N MET A 468 13.47 14.67 -34.86
CA MET A 468 13.47 13.38 -34.15
C MET A 468 13.47 13.49 -32.63
N ARG A 469 12.63 14.35 -32.05
CA ARG A 469 12.62 14.63 -30.59
C ARG A 469 12.54 13.34 -29.75
N GLY A 470 13.35 13.26 -28.69
CA GLY A 470 13.35 12.14 -27.74
C GLY A 470 14.00 10.85 -28.25
N ARG A 471 14.49 10.85 -29.50
CA ARG A 471 15.22 9.74 -30.12
C ARG A 471 16.73 10.01 -30.13
N VAL A 472 17.51 8.97 -30.38
CA VAL A 472 18.95 9.09 -30.66
C VAL A 472 19.15 8.89 -32.14
N VAL A 473 19.85 9.82 -32.80
CA VAL A 473 20.15 9.71 -34.24
C VAL A 473 21.62 9.34 -34.40
N VAL A 474 21.87 8.26 -35.12
CA VAL A 474 23.22 7.83 -35.52
C VAL A 474 23.31 7.96 -37.03
N HIS A 475 24.29 8.69 -37.53
CA HIS A 475 24.50 8.84 -38.97
C HIS A 475 25.98 8.73 -39.32
N ALA A 476 26.27 8.20 -40.52
CA ALA A 476 27.64 8.12 -41.02
C ALA A 476 28.24 9.53 -41.21
N THR A 477 29.56 9.62 -41.12
CA THR A 477 30.32 10.85 -41.37
C THR A 477 31.34 10.65 -42.50
N PRO A 478 31.73 11.71 -43.24
CA PRO A 478 32.62 11.60 -44.40
C PRO A 478 34.01 11.01 -44.11
N ASP A 479 34.46 11.10 -42.86
CA ASP A 479 35.72 10.56 -42.35
C ASP A 479 35.66 9.06 -42.05
N GLY A 480 34.61 8.35 -42.48
CA GLY A 480 34.45 6.90 -42.27
C GLY A 480 33.98 6.51 -40.87
N GLY A 481 33.59 7.49 -40.05
CA GLY A 481 33.03 7.30 -38.71
C GLY A 481 31.51 7.48 -38.65
N CYS A 482 31.00 7.72 -37.45
CA CYS A 482 29.60 8.07 -37.19
C CYS A 482 29.49 9.23 -36.20
N ALA A 483 28.39 9.99 -36.30
CA ALA A 483 27.98 10.97 -35.32
C ALA A 483 26.74 10.46 -34.56
N ILE A 484 26.76 10.60 -33.24
CA ILE A 484 25.65 10.24 -32.35
C ILE A 484 25.07 11.52 -31.76
N ARG A 485 23.82 11.81 -32.13
CA ARG A 485 23.15 13.08 -31.84
C ARG A 485 21.87 12.89 -31.05
N ARG A 486 21.55 13.88 -30.22
CA ARG A 486 20.26 13.98 -29.51
C ARG A 486 19.21 14.50 -30.47
N GLY A 487 18.18 13.71 -30.73
CA GLY A 487 17.07 14.16 -31.56
C GLY A 487 16.26 15.26 -30.87
N GLY A 488 15.85 16.29 -31.63
CA GLY A 488 15.30 17.54 -31.10
C GLY A 488 16.35 18.58 -30.69
N SER A 489 17.64 18.32 -30.94
CA SER A 489 18.74 19.23 -30.64
C SER A 489 19.49 19.62 -31.92
N THR A 490 20.04 20.83 -31.93
CA THR A 490 20.97 21.31 -32.97
C THR A 490 22.43 20.96 -32.66
N ASP A 491 22.70 20.36 -31.50
CA ASP A 491 24.02 19.91 -31.09
C ASP A 491 24.61 18.92 -32.13
N PRO A 492 25.84 19.15 -32.63
CA PRO A 492 26.49 18.25 -33.58
C PRO A 492 26.75 16.85 -32.99
N GLY A 493 26.66 16.69 -31.66
CA GLY A 493 26.84 15.41 -30.98
C GLY A 493 28.29 14.95 -30.96
N GLU A 494 28.51 13.70 -30.55
CA GLU A 494 29.86 13.12 -30.48
C GLU A 494 30.15 12.25 -31.69
N ARG A 495 31.37 12.41 -32.24
CA ARG A 495 31.88 11.60 -33.36
C ARG A 495 32.69 10.42 -32.86
N VAL A 496 32.47 9.25 -33.46
CA VAL A 496 33.13 7.99 -33.10
C VAL A 496 33.55 7.27 -34.38
N GLN A 497 34.76 6.73 -34.38
CA GLN A 497 35.27 5.91 -35.48
C GLN A 497 34.51 4.58 -35.57
N ALA A 498 34.29 4.06 -36.77
CA ALA A 498 33.44 2.88 -36.98
C ALA A 498 33.97 1.60 -36.33
N ASP A 499 35.29 1.52 -36.09
CA ASP A 499 35.97 0.38 -35.46
C ASP A 499 35.94 0.41 -33.92
N ASP A 500 35.75 1.58 -33.29
CA ASP A 500 35.72 1.75 -31.84
C ASP A 500 34.35 1.41 -31.22
N ALA A 501 34.07 0.10 -31.16
CA ALA A 501 32.81 -0.43 -30.64
C ALA A 501 32.52 -0.04 -29.18
N LYS A 502 33.56 0.05 -28.34
CA LYS A 502 33.40 0.38 -26.91
C LYS A 502 33.00 1.84 -26.73
N ARG A 503 33.61 2.74 -27.49
CA ARG A 503 33.26 4.15 -27.46
C ARG A 503 31.87 4.38 -28.04
N LEU A 504 31.52 3.73 -29.15
CA LEU A 504 30.19 3.79 -29.74
C LEU A 504 29.12 3.43 -28.70
N GLU A 505 29.30 2.30 -28.00
CA GLU A 505 28.39 1.87 -26.94
C GLU A 505 28.25 2.91 -25.83
N LYS A 506 29.37 3.44 -25.34
CA LYS A 506 29.39 4.44 -24.26
C LYS A 506 28.63 5.70 -24.65
N VAL A 507 28.86 6.21 -25.86
CA VAL A 507 28.25 7.44 -26.36
C VAL A 507 26.75 7.26 -26.57
N VAL A 508 26.32 6.16 -27.22
CA VAL A 508 24.90 5.85 -27.41
C VAL A 508 24.15 5.81 -26.07
N ARG A 509 24.74 5.16 -25.05
CA ARG A 509 24.16 5.10 -23.69
C ARG A 509 24.03 6.46 -23.02
N ALA A 510 25.05 7.31 -23.15
CA ALA A 510 25.02 8.66 -22.60
C ALA A 510 23.92 9.50 -23.27
N THR A 511 23.82 9.42 -24.59
CA THR A 511 22.81 10.13 -25.39
C THR A 511 21.39 9.62 -25.11
N LEU A 512 21.20 8.33 -24.89
CA LEU A 512 19.93 7.74 -24.45
C LEU A 512 19.52 8.28 -23.07
N GLY A 513 20.46 8.37 -22.12
CA GLY A 513 20.20 8.97 -20.81
C GLY A 513 19.81 10.44 -20.90
N ALA A 514 20.42 11.21 -21.81
CA ALA A 514 20.10 12.63 -21.99
C ALA A 514 18.73 12.88 -22.66
N THR A 515 18.16 11.90 -23.36
CA THR A 515 16.89 12.01 -24.09
C THR A 515 15.71 11.35 -23.38
N GLU A 516 15.92 10.80 -22.19
CA GLU A 516 14.96 10.02 -21.40
C GLU A 516 13.63 10.74 -21.12
N LEU A 517 13.67 12.01 -20.69
CA LEU A 517 12.45 12.78 -20.39
C LEU A 517 11.70 13.23 -21.66
N ASP A 518 12.42 13.59 -22.73
CA ASP A 518 11.80 13.94 -24.01
C ASP A 518 11.18 12.72 -24.68
N ALA A 519 11.80 11.54 -24.57
CA ALA A 519 11.22 10.28 -25.03
C ALA A 519 9.87 9.99 -24.36
N LEU A 520 9.77 10.24 -23.05
CA LEU A 520 8.51 10.11 -22.32
C LEU A 520 7.44 11.08 -22.82
N ARG A 521 7.81 12.35 -23.04
CA ARG A 521 6.88 13.37 -23.54
C ARG A 521 6.36 13.03 -24.93
N VAL A 522 7.23 12.56 -25.83
CA VAL A 522 6.85 12.12 -27.18
C VAL A 522 5.91 10.91 -27.11
N ALA A 523 6.29 9.87 -26.35
CA ALA A 523 5.47 8.68 -26.21
C ALA A 523 4.09 8.95 -25.58
N LEU A 524 3.95 10.01 -24.77
CA LEU A 524 2.69 10.46 -24.19
C LEU A 524 1.74 11.11 -25.20
N VAL A 525 2.29 11.81 -26.20
CA VAL A 525 1.56 12.52 -27.28
C VAL A 525 1.12 11.56 -28.38
N ASP A 526 1.96 10.58 -28.74
CA ASP A 526 1.73 9.61 -29.82
C ASP A 526 0.61 8.57 -29.53
N GLY A 527 -0.36 8.91 -28.68
CA GLY A 527 -1.43 8.06 -28.20
C GLY A 527 -2.04 7.16 -29.27
N GLY A 528 -1.61 5.90 -29.32
CA GLY A 528 -2.29 4.85 -30.07
C GLY A 528 -1.93 4.69 -31.55
N THR A 529 -0.81 5.23 -32.05
CA THR A 529 -0.24 4.69 -33.30
C THR A 529 1.02 3.90 -32.98
N SER A 530 0.85 2.57 -32.90
CA SER A 530 1.91 1.72 -33.46
C SER A 530 2.13 2.24 -34.87
N VAL A 531 3.24 2.92 -35.11
CA VAL A 531 3.88 2.79 -36.41
C VAL A 531 4.08 1.29 -36.51
N LYS A 532 3.23 0.62 -37.32
CA LYS A 532 3.45 -0.78 -37.64
C LYS A 532 4.92 -0.87 -38.04
N PRO A 533 5.72 -1.81 -37.51
CA PRO A 533 6.96 -2.11 -38.17
C PRO A 533 6.56 -2.36 -39.63
N ARG A 534 7.07 -1.55 -40.56
CA ARG A 534 7.00 -1.92 -41.97
C ARG A 534 7.89 -3.15 -42.09
N SER A 535 7.35 -4.30 -41.73
CA SER A 535 7.85 -5.57 -42.19
C SER A 535 7.53 -5.60 -43.69
N ARG A 536 8.52 -5.32 -44.52
CA ARG A 536 9.07 -6.27 -45.49
C ARG A 536 9.91 -5.53 -46.54
N LEU A 537 11.10 -6.12 -46.72
CA LEU A 537 12.11 -5.96 -47.77
C LEU A 537 12.98 -4.72 -47.66
#